data_AF-A0A9W6XHQ0-F1
#
_entry.id   AF-A0A9W6XHQ0-F1
#
_cell.length_a   1.000
_cell.length_b   1.000
_cell.length_c   1.000
_cell.angle_alpha   90.00
_cell.angle_beta   90.00
_cell.angle_gamma   90.00
#
_symmetry.space_group_name_H-M   'P 1'
#
loop_
_entity.id
_entity.type
_entity.pdbx_description
1 polymer ?
#
loop_
_entity_poly.entity_id
_entity_poly.type
_entity_poly.pdbx_seq_one_letter_code
_entity_poly.pdbx_strand_id
1 'polypeptide(L)'
;MEHFCGRYRVNILSRLLQMHQILDALTPLLDYTDSTPGYNKETSPWRIPQDCFWPVHYSDGLLCADPYHAGGHQCPTGYTCGSNYDAFGNPRFVSKKAMIDALHTERLNWGYTTYDNIGRAMLTIFQSVSEEDWTLVMYMTMDASHPIVGACFAVSLIIFASYFVMNLTIAVISDEFKSDTPERRVSRGEVDVASRKFATDSEFHFKETSPLHCLVTHRYFSEIITVIVIANTVALSLDHYSMSHYMDTNLELAHFVFLCIFVLEMLLKISGLGLRQYAHDRFNVFDAAIVLADLIEAAVIPPSFLASAHKTYKIGSISLLRAFRLFRLLELARNWKSLRDLLQMIAQGVASIGNFGVLLFLFVYVFALIGMQVWLYDMFC
;
A
#
# COMPACT_ATOMS: atom_id res chain seq x y z
N MET A 1 46.39 11.21 10.94
CA MET A 1 45.28 12.07 11.41
C MET A 1 45.36 13.40 10.66
N GLU A 2 45.25 13.36 9.34
CA GLU A 2 45.35 14.52 8.47
C GLU A 2 44.40 14.26 7.31
N HIS A 3 43.35 15.08 7.13
CA HIS A 3 42.60 15.32 5.89
C HIS A 3 41.20 15.88 6.18
N PHE A 4 41.01 17.16 6.51
CA PHE A 4 39.65 17.75 6.36
C PHE A 4 39.67 19.24 6.01
N CYS A 5 39.46 19.51 4.71
CA CYS A 5 39.10 20.76 4.00
C CYS A 5 39.64 20.53 2.58
N GLY A 6 38.85 19.82 1.75
CA GLY A 6 39.27 19.30 0.45
C GLY A 6 39.40 20.41 -0.60
N ARG A 7 40.61 20.93 -0.82
CA ARG A 7 40.86 21.95 -1.84
C ARG A 7 41.11 21.30 -3.21
N TYR A 8 40.07 21.05 -3.99
CA TYR A 8 40.22 20.78 -5.43
C TYR A 8 40.23 22.10 -6.21
N ARG A 9 41.42 22.68 -6.40
CA ARG A 9 41.67 23.61 -7.51
C ARG A 9 42.26 22.82 -8.67
N VAL A 10 41.54 22.75 -9.79
CA VAL A 10 42.14 22.41 -11.09
C VAL A 10 43.12 23.52 -11.43
N ASN A 11 44.43 23.24 -11.28
CA ASN A 11 45.48 23.77 -12.16
C ASN A 11 46.81 23.07 -11.84
N ILE A 12 47.22 22.23 -12.78
CA ILE A 12 48.52 21.57 -12.87
C ILE A 12 49.53 22.67 -13.25
N LEU A 13 50.20 23.31 -12.28
CA LEU A 13 51.62 23.77 -12.39
C LEU A 13 52.20 24.60 -11.22
N SER A 14 51.52 24.85 -10.09
CA SER A 14 52.07 25.77 -9.05
C SER A 14 52.35 25.13 -7.67
N ARG A 15 52.52 23.80 -7.61
CA ARG A 15 52.34 23.00 -6.38
C ARG A 15 53.62 22.62 -5.59
N LEU A 16 54.65 23.47 -5.47
CA LEU A 16 55.81 23.11 -4.61
C LEU A 16 56.34 24.16 -3.62
N LEU A 17 55.85 25.41 -3.60
CA LEU A 17 56.43 26.44 -2.70
C LEU A 17 55.45 27.21 -1.80
N GLN A 18 54.14 26.99 -1.92
CA GLN A 18 53.13 27.64 -1.03
C GLN A 18 52.40 26.66 -0.10
N MET A 19 52.79 25.38 -0.10
CA MET A 19 52.03 24.30 0.55
C MET A 19 52.36 24.08 2.04
N HIS A 20 53.45 24.65 2.57
CA HIS A 20 53.87 24.42 3.97
C HIS A 20 53.37 25.51 4.94
N GLN A 21 53.40 26.79 4.55
CA GLN A 21 53.02 27.89 5.46
C GLN A 21 51.50 28.06 5.70
N ILE A 22 50.65 27.52 4.82
CA ILE A 22 49.18 27.65 4.95
C ILE A 22 48.58 26.42 5.64
N LEU A 23 49.23 25.25 5.58
CA LEU A 23 48.76 24.02 6.21
C LEU A 23 48.86 24.09 7.75
N ASP A 24 49.93 24.68 8.27
CA ASP A 24 50.17 24.82 9.72
C ASP A 24 49.22 25.83 10.41
N ALA A 25 48.59 26.73 9.65
CA ALA A 25 47.62 27.70 10.17
C ALA A 25 46.18 27.15 10.25
N LEU A 26 45.88 26.06 9.52
CA LEU A 26 44.53 25.49 9.40
C LEU A 26 44.33 24.23 10.24
N THR A 27 45.41 23.55 10.63
CA THR A 27 45.37 22.36 11.50
C THR A 27 44.70 22.56 12.87
N PRO A 28 44.88 23.67 13.62
CA PRO A 28 44.24 23.85 14.92
C PRO A 28 42.75 24.25 14.84
N LEU A 29 42.26 24.68 13.67
CA LEU A 29 40.86 25.07 13.44
C LEU A 29 39.92 23.87 13.24
N LEU A 30 40.49 22.69 12.92
CA LEU A 30 39.77 21.49 12.50
C LEU A 30 39.58 20.46 13.61
N ASP A 31 40.29 20.61 14.74
CA ASP A 31 40.16 19.78 15.94
C ASP A 31 39.25 20.44 17.01
N TYR A 32 38.60 21.55 16.63
CA TYR A 32 37.77 22.36 17.51
C TYR A 32 36.34 21.78 17.58
N THR A 33 36.02 21.09 18.67
CA THR A 33 34.63 20.74 18.99
C THR A 33 33.88 22.00 19.42
N ASP A 34 32.71 22.27 18.84
CA ASP A 34 31.93 23.49 19.10
C ASP A 34 31.48 23.67 20.57
N SER A 35 31.74 22.68 21.42
CA SER A 35 31.47 22.64 22.85
C SER A 35 32.63 23.12 23.73
N THR A 36 33.75 23.60 23.16
CA THR A 36 34.89 24.08 23.95
C THR A 36 34.52 25.36 24.73
N PRO A 37 34.71 25.38 26.06
CA PRO A 37 34.38 26.55 26.88
C PRO A 37 35.25 27.75 26.52
N GLY A 38 34.65 28.92 26.26
CA GLY A 38 35.36 30.20 26.13
C GLY A 38 35.07 31.01 24.86
N TYR A 39 34.39 30.42 23.89
CA TYR A 39 34.00 31.13 22.67
C TYR A 39 32.53 31.54 22.69
N ASN A 40 32.24 32.64 22.04
CA ASN A 40 30.89 33.13 21.76
C ASN A 40 30.75 33.36 20.24
N LYS A 41 29.58 33.81 19.80
CA LYS A 41 29.30 34.03 18.37
C LYS A 41 30.32 34.94 17.68
N GLU A 42 30.87 35.93 18.39
CA GLU A 42 31.79 36.93 17.83
C GLU A 42 33.26 36.52 17.94
N THR A 43 33.62 35.70 18.91
CA THR A 43 34.99 35.21 19.11
C THR A 43 35.23 33.85 18.43
N SER A 44 34.17 33.18 17.97
CA SER A 44 34.24 31.89 17.28
C SER A 44 35.28 31.92 16.15
N PRO A 45 36.12 30.88 16.02
CA PRO A 45 37.03 30.75 14.88
C PRO A 45 36.31 30.72 13.52
N TRP A 46 35.02 30.37 13.52
CA TRP A 46 34.14 30.35 12.33
C TRP A 46 33.36 31.64 12.12
N ARG A 47 33.70 32.73 12.83
CA ARG A 47 33.13 34.07 12.61
C ARG A 47 33.26 34.52 11.14
N ILE A 48 34.38 34.15 10.51
CA ILE A 48 34.62 34.41 9.08
C ILE A 48 34.55 33.08 8.32
N PRO A 49 33.60 32.92 7.38
CA PRO A 49 33.48 31.70 6.61
C PRO A 49 34.71 31.45 5.73
N GLN A 50 35.02 30.18 5.50
CA GLN A 50 36.22 29.74 4.77
C GLN A 50 35.87 29.29 3.34
N ASP A 51 36.84 29.40 2.43
CA ASP A 51 36.73 28.93 1.04
C ASP A 51 37.12 27.44 0.94
N CYS A 52 36.33 26.58 1.58
CA CYS A 52 36.36 25.12 1.38
C CYS A 52 35.00 24.46 1.68
N PHE A 53 34.95 23.12 1.70
CA PHE A 53 33.74 22.34 1.91
C PHE A 53 34.07 20.96 2.52
N TRP A 54 33.07 20.33 3.14
CA TRP A 54 33.12 18.94 3.60
C TRP A 54 32.85 18.00 2.42
N PRO A 55 33.74 17.04 2.10
CA PRO A 55 33.40 15.99 1.14
C PRO A 55 32.34 15.06 1.74
N VAL A 56 31.21 14.87 1.06
CA VAL A 56 30.13 13.96 1.49
C VAL A 56 30.51 12.51 1.18
N HIS A 57 30.29 11.62 2.15
CA HIS A 57 30.55 10.20 1.98
C HIS A 57 29.29 9.45 1.50
N TYR A 58 29.13 9.34 0.18
CA TYR A 58 27.90 8.82 -0.44
C TYR A 58 27.54 7.35 -0.11
N SER A 59 28.45 6.56 0.47
CA SER A 59 28.13 5.17 0.85
C SER A 59 27.51 5.05 2.24
N ASP A 60 27.60 6.10 3.07
CA ASP A 60 26.92 6.19 4.35
C ASP A 60 25.98 7.41 4.29
N GLY A 61 24.75 7.18 3.84
CA GLY A 61 23.74 8.22 3.63
C GLY A 61 22.98 8.63 4.89
N LEU A 62 23.38 8.13 6.06
CA LEU A 62 22.74 8.45 7.34
C LEU A 62 23.23 9.79 7.88
N LEU A 63 22.34 10.50 8.58
CA LEU A 63 22.77 11.63 9.40
C LEU A 63 23.62 11.08 10.54
N CYS A 64 24.65 11.82 10.93
CA CYS A 64 25.53 11.43 12.00
C CYS A 64 25.40 12.43 13.16
N ALA A 65 25.86 12.01 14.33
CA ALA A 65 26.22 12.90 15.40
C ALA A 65 27.72 12.80 15.68
N ASP A 66 28.28 13.90 16.17
CA ASP A 66 29.63 13.92 16.69
C ASP A 66 29.77 12.92 17.86
N PRO A 67 30.92 12.24 18.05
CA PRO A 67 31.10 11.22 19.09
C PRO A 67 30.82 11.69 20.52
N TYR A 68 30.87 13.01 20.78
CA TYR A 68 30.55 13.62 22.07
C TYR A 68 29.07 14.01 22.22
N HIS A 69 28.25 13.79 21.18
CA HIS A 69 26.81 14.02 21.17
C HIS A 69 26.05 12.69 21.27
N ALA A 70 24.79 12.77 21.70
CA ALA A 70 23.99 11.61 22.03
C ALA A 70 23.30 10.92 20.84
N GLY A 71 23.71 11.21 19.59
CA GLY A 71 23.02 10.73 18.39
C GLY A 71 23.18 9.24 18.15
N GLY A 72 22.21 8.66 17.45
CA GLY A 72 22.12 7.22 17.20
C GLY A 72 23.15 6.68 16.21
N HIS A 73 23.73 7.54 15.37
CA HIS A 73 24.66 7.12 14.32
C HIS A 73 26.00 7.87 14.42
N GLN A 74 27.10 7.11 14.38
CA GLN A 74 28.46 7.63 14.36
C GLN A 74 29.12 7.29 13.03
N CYS A 75 29.94 8.21 12.51
CA CYS A 75 30.65 7.97 11.25
C CYS A 75 31.65 6.79 11.36
N PRO A 76 31.92 6.07 10.27
CA PRO A 76 32.96 5.04 10.20
C PRO A 76 34.35 5.58 10.55
N THR A 77 35.27 4.69 10.91
CA THR A 77 36.65 5.06 11.27
C THR A 77 37.34 5.84 10.15
N GLY A 78 37.91 7.00 10.51
CA GLY A 78 38.57 7.91 9.55
C GLY A 78 37.67 9.00 8.96
N TYR A 79 36.37 9.00 9.27
CA TYR A 79 35.43 10.06 8.90
C TYR A 79 34.98 10.82 10.15
N THR A 80 34.56 12.07 9.96
CA THR A 80 34.03 12.92 11.03
C THR A 80 32.65 13.44 10.64
N CYS A 81 31.80 13.62 11.65
CA CYS A 81 30.51 14.23 11.46
C CYS A 81 30.65 15.76 11.43
N GLY A 82 30.38 16.37 10.27
CA GLY A 82 30.50 17.82 10.08
C GLY A 82 29.14 18.50 10.03
N SER A 83 29.03 19.68 10.63
CA SER A 83 27.92 20.61 10.41
C SER A 83 28.37 21.76 9.50
N ASN A 84 27.45 22.32 8.73
CA ASN A 84 27.70 23.52 7.90
C ASN A 84 27.70 24.82 8.73
N TYR A 85 27.22 24.76 9.96
CA TYR A 85 27.22 25.85 10.93
C TYR A 85 28.02 25.47 12.17
N ASP A 86 28.51 26.45 12.92
CA ASP A 86 28.97 26.24 14.30
C ASP A 86 27.79 26.19 15.28
N ALA A 87 28.02 25.78 16.53
CA ALA A 87 26.98 25.77 17.58
C ALA A 87 26.35 27.15 17.87
N PHE A 88 26.94 28.25 17.38
CA PHE A 88 26.42 29.62 17.53
C PHE A 88 25.66 30.12 16.29
N GLY A 89 25.57 29.30 15.24
CA GLY A 89 24.88 29.60 13.99
C GLY A 89 25.69 30.41 12.96
N ASN A 90 27.02 30.49 13.10
CA ASN A 90 27.88 31.09 12.08
C ASN A 90 28.11 30.08 10.91
N PRO A 91 28.03 30.52 9.65
CA PRO A 91 28.27 29.65 8.50
C PRO A 91 29.75 29.32 8.36
N ARG A 92 30.10 28.06 8.08
CA ARG A 92 31.50 27.65 7.91
C ARG A 92 32.05 27.94 6.52
N PHE A 93 31.20 27.98 5.48
CA PHE A 93 31.63 28.05 4.09
C PHE A 93 31.16 29.32 3.37
N VAL A 94 32.06 29.89 2.57
CA VAL A 94 31.75 31.09 1.74
C VAL A 94 30.78 30.71 0.61
N SER A 95 30.95 29.52 0.03
CA SER A 95 30.13 29.06 -1.09
C SER A 95 28.74 28.62 -0.63
N LYS A 96 27.69 29.29 -1.14
CA LYS A 96 26.29 28.87 -0.89
C LYS A 96 26.00 27.44 -1.38
N LYS A 97 26.66 27.00 -2.46
CA LYS A 97 26.49 25.64 -2.98
C LYS A 97 27.02 24.61 -1.99
N ALA A 98 28.19 24.87 -1.40
CA ALA A 98 28.77 24.00 -0.36
C ALA A 98 27.89 23.93 0.90
N MET A 99 27.24 25.03 1.28
CA MET A 99 26.33 25.08 2.42
C MET A 99 25.05 24.26 2.24
N ILE A 100 24.65 23.95 1.00
CA ILE A 100 23.40 23.22 0.69
C ILE A 100 23.67 21.78 0.24
N ASP A 101 24.88 21.47 -0.22
CA ASP A 101 25.27 20.15 -0.74
C ASP A 101 24.96 19.01 0.25
N ALA A 102 25.27 19.21 1.54
CA ALA A 102 24.99 18.24 2.60
C ALA A 102 23.49 17.99 2.85
N LEU A 103 22.61 18.94 2.48
CA LEU A 103 21.15 18.78 2.57
C LEU A 103 20.57 18.09 1.34
N HIS A 104 21.32 18.01 0.24
CA HIS A 104 20.84 17.49 -1.02
C HIS A 104 21.02 15.97 -1.10
N THR A 105 20.45 15.26 -0.14
CA THR A 105 20.40 13.79 -0.07
C THR A 105 18.97 13.31 -0.26
N GLU A 106 18.81 12.07 -0.76
CA GLU A 106 17.50 11.46 -0.97
C GLU A 106 16.67 11.41 0.33
N ARG A 107 17.32 11.09 1.46
CA ARG A 107 16.65 11.00 2.77
C ARG A 107 16.08 12.33 3.27
N LEU A 108 16.71 13.45 2.91
CA LEU A 108 16.24 14.80 3.26
C LEU A 108 15.31 15.38 2.20
N ASN A 109 14.82 14.56 1.26
CA ASN A 109 14.04 14.99 0.11
C ASN A 109 14.73 16.16 -0.60
N TRP A 110 16.03 16.03 -0.89
CA TRP A 110 16.81 17.06 -1.57
C TRP A 110 16.83 18.45 -0.88
N GLY A 111 16.60 18.47 0.44
CA GLY A 111 16.63 19.68 1.28
C GLY A 111 15.24 20.22 1.67
N TYR A 112 14.15 19.52 1.36
CA TYR A 112 12.81 19.89 1.81
C TYR A 112 12.57 19.47 3.27
N THR A 113 13.05 18.31 3.68
CA THR A 113 12.82 17.74 5.02
C THR A 113 13.82 18.29 6.03
N THR A 114 13.58 19.49 6.56
CA THR A 114 14.47 20.16 7.52
C THR A 114 13.68 21.03 8.51
N TYR A 115 14.31 21.35 9.65
CA TYR A 115 13.74 22.22 10.68
C TYR A 115 14.39 23.62 10.74
N ASP A 116 15.15 24.00 9.71
CA ASP A 116 15.95 25.24 9.67
C ASP A 116 15.11 26.52 9.70
N ASN A 117 13.88 26.45 9.19
CA ASN A 117 12.95 27.56 9.17
C ASN A 117 11.51 27.06 9.37
N ILE A 118 10.64 27.98 9.78
CA ILE A 118 9.25 27.64 10.11
C ILE A 118 8.49 27.02 8.94
N GLY A 119 8.75 27.44 7.69
CA GLY A 119 8.06 26.90 6.51
C GLY A 119 8.42 25.45 6.21
N ARG A 120 9.72 25.12 6.23
CA ARG A 120 10.21 23.74 6.05
C ARG A 120 9.88 22.85 7.23
N ALA A 121 9.93 23.40 8.45
CA ALA A 121 9.49 22.70 9.65
C ALA A 121 8.00 22.36 9.56
N MET A 122 7.15 23.30 9.13
CA MET A 122 5.72 23.06 8.90
C MET A 122 5.49 22.00 7.83
N LEU A 123 6.23 22.02 6.72
CA LEU A 123 6.14 21.00 5.67
C LEU A 123 6.54 19.60 6.19
N THR A 124 7.64 19.52 6.93
CA THR A 124 8.14 18.27 7.54
C THR A 124 7.15 17.71 8.57
N ILE A 125 6.55 18.59 9.39
CA ILE A 125 5.51 18.21 10.35
C ILE A 125 4.23 17.80 9.61
N PHE A 126 3.82 18.51 8.57
CA PHE A 126 2.66 18.17 7.76
C PHE A 126 2.80 16.79 7.12
N GLN A 127 3.94 16.52 6.49
CA GLN A 127 4.28 15.20 5.95
C GLN A 127 4.24 14.12 7.04
N SER A 128 4.78 14.41 8.23
CA SER A 128 4.74 13.46 9.35
C SER A 128 3.31 13.20 9.82
N VAL A 129 2.49 14.24 9.96
CA VAL A 129 1.09 14.19 10.43
C VAL A 129 0.17 13.47 9.44
N SER A 130 0.47 13.52 8.13
CA SER A 130 -0.22 12.71 7.12
C SER A 130 0.19 11.22 7.14
N GLU A 131 1.03 10.83 8.10
CA GLU A 131 1.56 9.48 8.28
C GLU A 131 2.42 8.98 7.09
N GLU A 132 2.93 9.89 6.26
CA GLU A 132 3.80 9.58 5.12
C GLU A 132 5.27 9.75 5.50
N ASP A 133 6.07 8.67 5.44
CA ASP A 133 7.51 8.67 5.73
C ASP A 133 7.92 9.31 7.08
N TRP A 134 7.00 9.42 8.04
CA TRP A 134 7.25 10.01 9.35
C TRP A 134 8.30 9.26 10.17
N THR A 135 8.43 7.94 9.95
CA THR A 135 9.45 7.10 10.59
C THR A 135 10.85 7.44 10.08
N LEU A 136 11.00 7.80 8.80
CA LEU A 136 12.27 8.27 8.25
C LEU A 136 12.69 9.58 8.92
N VAL A 137 11.75 10.53 9.09
CA VAL A 137 11.99 11.80 9.82
C VAL A 137 12.37 11.52 11.29
N MET A 138 11.68 10.58 11.93
CA MET A 138 11.99 10.15 13.29
C MET A 138 13.42 9.60 13.38
N TYR A 139 13.79 8.63 12.54
CA TYR A 139 15.13 8.04 12.56
C TYR A 139 16.21 9.07 12.25
N MET A 140 16.00 9.95 11.27
CA MET A 140 16.90 11.06 10.99
C MET A 140 17.11 11.98 12.20
N THR A 141 16.03 12.28 12.95
CA THR A 141 16.11 13.08 14.17
C THR A 141 16.85 12.34 15.29
N MET A 142 16.63 11.02 15.40
CA MET A 142 17.32 10.15 16.38
C MET A 142 18.82 10.04 16.10
N ASP A 143 19.18 9.87 14.83
CA ASP A 143 20.56 9.72 14.38
C ASP A 143 21.35 11.01 14.54
N ALA A 144 20.74 12.16 14.23
CA ALA A 144 21.39 13.47 14.31
C ALA A 144 21.47 14.08 15.73
N SER A 145 20.55 13.73 16.63
CA SER A 145 20.41 14.42 17.93
C SER A 145 20.43 13.48 19.13
N HIS A 146 19.27 13.14 19.69
CA HIS A 146 19.15 12.22 20.82
C HIS A 146 18.04 11.19 20.52
N PRO A 147 18.34 9.89 20.46
CA PRO A 147 17.40 8.84 20.06
C PRO A 147 16.09 8.85 20.84
N ILE A 148 16.16 8.96 22.17
CA ILE A 148 14.97 8.97 23.02
C ILE A 148 14.11 10.22 22.75
N VAL A 149 14.71 11.40 22.68
CA VAL A 149 13.98 12.67 22.49
C VAL A 149 13.34 12.70 21.10
N GLY A 150 14.07 12.31 20.05
CA GLY A 150 13.56 12.21 18.68
C GLY A 150 12.38 11.25 18.56
N ALA A 151 12.49 10.07 19.18
CA ALA A 151 11.40 9.09 19.23
C ALA A 151 10.17 9.63 19.98
N CYS A 152 10.37 10.21 21.17
CA CYS A 152 9.27 10.79 21.95
C CYS A 152 8.56 11.93 21.21
N PHE A 153 9.32 12.82 20.55
CA PHE A 153 8.77 13.90 19.74
C PHE A 153 7.91 13.37 18.59
N ALA A 154 8.45 12.45 17.77
CA ALA A 154 7.73 11.90 16.64
C ALA A 154 6.49 11.10 17.07
N VAL A 155 6.63 10.19 18.04
CA VAL A 155 5.51 9.36 18.51
C VAL A 155 4.40 10.20 19.14
N SER A 156 4.74 11.21 19.96
CA SER A 156 3.72 12.10 20.54
C SER A 156 3.01 12.94 19.47
N LEU A 157 3.75 13.41 18.46
CA LEU A 157 3.18 14.13 17.32
C LEU A 157 2.16 13.25 16.57
N ILE A 158 2.52 12.00 16.25
CA ILE A 158 1.64 11.06 15.53
C ILE A 158 0.42 10.68 16.38
N ILE A 159 0.59 10.38 17.67
CA ILE A 159 -0.54 10.04 18.55
C ILE A 159 -1.52 11.21 18.63
N PHE A 160 -1.02 12.43 18.83
CA PHE A 160 -1.87 13.61 18.90
C PHE A 160 -2.58 13.87 17.58
N ALA A 161 -1.85 13.79 16.46
CA ALA A 161 -2.38 14.11 15.15
C ALA A 161 -3.35 13.05 14.61
N SER A 162 -3.02 11.76 14.72
CA SER A 162 -3.91 10.66 14.33
C SER A 162 -5.21 10.69 15.14
N TYR A 163 -5.12 10.91 16.46
CA TYR A 163 -6.31 11.02 17.30
C TYR A 163 -7.15 12.25 16.95
N PHE A 164 -6.53 13.40 16.74
CA PHE A 164 -7.27 14.63 16.46
C PHE A 164 -7.85 14.64 15.06
N VAL A 165 -7.04 14.41 14.03
CA VAL A 165 -7.43 14.55 12.62
C VAL A 165 -8.39 13.45 12.21
N MET A 166 -8.07 12.17 12.44
CA MET A 166 -8.92 11.07 11.97
C MET A 166 -10.25 11.04 12.71
N ASN A 167 -10.27 11.19 14.04
CA ASN A 167 -11.51 11.12 14.80
C ASN A 167 -12.41 12.35 14.56
N LEU A 168 -11.84 13.56 14.45
CA LEU A 168 -12.64 14.75 14.13
C LEU A 168 -13.20 14.65 12.71
N THR A 169 -12.37 14.25 11.75
CA THR A 169 -12.79 14.13 10.34
C THR A 169 -13.88 13.08 10.17
N ILE A 170 -13.71 11.89 10.77
CA ILE A 170 -14.74 10.84 10.74
C ILE A 170 -16.02 11.30 11.45
N ALA A 171 -15.92 12.00 12.58
CA ALA A 171 -17.09 12.50 13.29
C ALA A 171 -17.89 13.51 12.45
N VAL A 172 -17.22 14.50 11.86
CA VAL A 172 -17.83 15.53 11.00
C VAL A 172 -18.44 14.89 9.76
N ILE A 173 -17.71 14.00 9.08
CA ILE A 173 -18.20 13.28 7.91
C ILE A 173 -19.40 12.40 8.28
N SER A 174 -19.33 11.68 9.40
CA SER A 174 -20.41 10.80 9.86
C SER A 174 -21.69 11.58 10.18
N ASP A 175 -21.56 12.76 10.80
CA ASP A 175 -22.70 13.63 11.11
C ASP A 175 -23.37 14.13 9.82
N GLU A 176 -22.57 14.58 8.86
CA GLU A 176 -23.07 15.04 7.56
C GLU A 176 -23.78 13.92 6.79
N PHE A 177 -23.19 12.72 6.71
CA PHE A 177 -23.81 11.57 6.02
C PHE A 177 -25.11 11.09 6.70
N LYS A 178 -25.26 11.27 8.02
CA LYS A 178 -26.49 10.91 8.75
C LYS A 178 -27.62 11.91 8.50
N SER A 179 -27.30 13.19 8.33
CA SER A 179 -28.28 14.25 8.07
C SER A 179 -29.06 14.03 6.76
N ASP A 180 -28.47 13.30 5.81
CA ASP A 180 -29.00 13.14 4.45
C ASP A 180 -29.90 11.89 4.24
N THR A 181 -30.21 11.10 5.29
CA THR A 181 -30.79 9.74 5.12
C THR A 181 -32.16 9.32 5.70
N PRO A 182 -32.99 10.10 6.42
CA PRO A 182 -34.23 9.52 6.97
C PRO A 182 -35.43 9.45 6.01
N GLU A 183 -35.73 10.49 5.22
CA GLU A 183 -37.03 10.56 4.52
C GLU A 183 -37.07 9.84 3.15
N ARG A 184 -36.00 9.90 2.36
CA ARG A 184 -35.99 9.30 1.00
C ARG A 184 -36.01 7.76 0.99
N ARG A 185 -35.52 7.11 2.05
CA ARG A 185 -35.46 5.64 2.15
C ARG A 185 -36.79 5.02 2.56
N VAL A 186 -37.58 5.69 3.41
CA VAL A 186 -38.90 5.23 3.86
C VAL A 186 -39.89 5.24 2.69
N SER A 187 -39.95 6.35 1.94
CA SER A 187 -40.88 6.47 0.80
C SER A 187 -40.56 5.49 -0.33
N ARG A 188 -39.27 5.23 -0.61
CA ARG A 188 -38.86 4.25 -1.63
C ARG A 188 -39.09 2.82 -1.17
N GLY A 189 -38.87 2.53 0.11
CA GLY A 189 -39.14 1.24 0.72
C GLY A 189 -40.63 0.88 0.71
N GLU A 190 -41.53 1.82 1.03
CA GLU A 190 -42.98 1.59 0.99
C GLU A 190 -43.48 1.36 -0.44
N VAL A 191 -42.97 2.10 -1.43
CA VAL A 191 -43.33 1.94 -2.84
C VAL A 191 -42.82 0.60 -3.41
N ASP A 192 -41.60 0.18 -3.06
CA ASP A 192 -41.04 -1.11 -3.47
C ASP A 192 -41.76 -2.30 -2.78
N VAL A 193 -42.18 -2.14 -1.51
CA VAL A 193 -42.93 -3.17 -0.77
C VAL A 193 -44.36 -3.30 -1.29
N ALA A 194 -45.02 -2.19 -1.63
CA ALA A 194 -46.35 -2.19 -2.24
C ALA A 194 -46.34 -2.79 -3.67
N SER A 195 -45.32 -2.47 -4.47
CA SER A 195 -45.14 -3.01 -5.82
C SER A 195 -44.79 -4.51 -5.80
N ARG A 196 -44.00 -4.96 -4.81
CA ARG A 196 -43.73 -6.40 -4.60
C ARG A 196 -44.98 -7.15 -4.17
N LYS A 197 -45.79 -6.60 -3.26
CA LYS A 197 -47.07 -7.20 -2.85
C LYS A 197 -48.04 -7.39 -4.02
N PHE A 198 -48.08 -6.44 -4.96
CA PHE A 198 -48.90 -6.54 -6.17
C PHE A 198 -48.37 -7.56 -7.20
N ALA A 199 -47.05 -7.76 -7.28
CA ALA A 199 -46.45 -8.75 -8.18
C ALA A 199 -46.54 -10.19 -7.64
N THR A 200 -46.49 -10.38 -6.32
CA THR A 200 -46.57 -11.70 -5.66
C THR A 200 -47.95 -12.36 -5.72
N ASP A 201 -49.01 -11.62 -6.07
CA ASP A 201 -50.37 -12.17 -6.19
C ASP A 201 -50.58 -12.97 -7.50
N SER A 202 -49.55 -13.10 -8.33
CA SER A 202 -49.55 -13.89 -9.58
C SER A 202 -48.60 -15.10 -9.56
N GLU A 203 -48.22 -15.57 -8.37
CA GLU A 203 -47.44 -16.81 -8.25
C GLU A 203 -48.34 -18.03 -8.47
N PHE A 204 -48.28 -18.54 -9.69
CA PHE A 204 -48.82 -19.81 -10.12
C PHE A 204 -48.20 -20.93 -9.26
N HIS A 205 -48.95 -21.44 -8.28
CA HIS A 205 -48.57 -22.61 -7.49
C HIS A 205 -48.52 -23.85 -8.39
N PHE A 206 -47.38 -24.10 -9.03
CA PHE A 206 -47.12 -25.36 -9.69
C PHE A 206 -46.66 -26.38 -8.64
N LYS A 207 -47.56 -27.29 -8.30
CA LYS A 207 -47.31 -28.37 -7.34
C LYS A 207 -46.61 -29.52 -8.07
N GLU A 208 -45.29 -29.43 -8.28
CA GLU A 208 -44.52 -30.55 -8.83
C GLU A 208 -43.88 -31.36 -7.70
N THR A 209 -44.67 -32.27 -7.13
CA THR A 209 -44.20 -33.29 -6.17
C THR A 209 -43.42 -34.38 -6.89
N SER A 210 -42.29 -34.04 -7.50
CA SER A 210 -41.33 -35.01 -8.01
C SER A 210 -40.39 -35.46 -6.87
N PRO A 211 -39.92 -36.72 -6.85
CA PRO A 211 -38.94 -37.17 -5.85
C PRO A 211 -37.63 -36.36 -5.92
N LEU A 212 -37.31 -35.79 -7.09
CA LEU A 212 -36.16 -34.92 -7.31
C LEU A 212 -36.30 -33.58 -6.59
N HIS A 213 -37.50 -32.98 -6.60
CA HIS A 213 -37.77 -31.76 -5.83
C HIS A 213 -37.56 -32.02 -4.33
N CYS A 214 -38.02 -33.18 -3.82
CA CYS A 214 -37.82 -33.57 -2.42
C CYS A 214 -36.33 -33.77 -2.07
N LEU A 215 -35.54 -34.35 -2.98
CA LEU A 215 -34.10 -34.55 -2.79
C LEU A 215 -33.33 -33.22 -2.74
N VAL A 216 -33.57 -32.34 -3.71
CA VAL A 216 -32.84 -31.05 -3.84
C VAL A 216 -33.17 -30.09 -2.69
N THR A 217 -34.41 -30.13 -2.19
CA THR A 217 -34.84 -29.31 -1.05
C THR A 217 -34.45 -29.90 0.30
N HIS A 218 -33.87 -31.10 0.33
CA HIS A 218 -33.50 -31.75 1.57
C HIS A 218 -32.29 -31.08 2.24
N ARG A 219 -32.34 -30.91 3.57
CA ARG A 219 -31.27 -30.27 4.35
C ARG A 219 -29.89 -30.94 4.17
N TYR A 220 -29.85 -32.27 4.22
CA TYR A 220 -28.61 -33.03 4.03
C TYR A 220 -27.96 -32.80 2.66
N PHE A 221 -28.74 -32.56 1.60
CA PHE A 221 -28.16 -32.26 0.28
C PHE A 221 -27.34 -30.96 0.34
N SER A 222 -27.88 -29.91 0.94
CA SER A 222 -27.16 -28.64 1.11
C SER A 222 -25.94 -28.76 2.04
N GLU A 223 -26.05 -29.51 3.14
CA GLU A 223 -24.93 -29.75 4.06
C GLU A 223 -23.80 -30.52 3.37
N ILE A 224 -24.10 -31.57 2.58
CA ILE A 224 -23.12 -32.34 1.80
C ILE A 224 -22.38 -31.44 0.81
N ILE A 225 -23.12 -30.63 0.03
CA ILE A 225 -22.51 -29.72 -0.94
C ILE A 225 -21.61 -28.70 -0.22
N THR A 226 -22.01 -28.19 0.94
CA THR A 226 -21.16 -27.29 1.73
C THR A 226 -19.83 -27.94 2.11
N VAL A 227 -19.86 -29.20 2.56
CA VAL A 227 -18.64 -29.96 2.89
C VAL A 227 -17.75 -30.11 1.66
N ILE A 228 -18.34 -30.35 0.48
CA ILE A 228 -17.60 -30.46 -0.78
C ILE A 228 -16.97 -29.13 -1.19
N VAL A 229 -17.68 -28.00 -1.05
CA VAL A 229 -17.13 -26.66 -1.30
C VAL A 229 -15.95 -26.37 -0.36
N ILE A 230 -16.06 -26.75 0.92
CA ILE A 230 -14.96 -26.62 1.88
C ILE A 230 -13.78 -27.51 1.48
N ALA A 231 -14.03 -28.75 1.06
CA ALA A 231 -12.97 -29.64 0.58
C ALA A 231 -12.26 -29.09 -0.68
N ASN A 232 -13.01 -28.51 -1.62
CA ASN A 232 -12.46 -27.82 -2.79
C ASN A 232 -11.62 -26.59 -2.39
N THR A 233 -12.07 -25.84 -1.38
CA THR A 233 -11.32 -24.71 -0.81
C THR A 233 -9.98 -25.16 -0.22
N VAL A 234 -9.99 -26.26 0.53
CA VAL A 234 -8.76 -26.84 1.09
C VAL A 234 -7.84 -27.32 -0.03
N ALA A 235 -8.36 -27.98 -1.06
CA ALA A 235 -7.56 -28.39 -2.22
C ALA A 235 -6.89 -27.20 -2.92
N LEU A 236 -7.61 -26.09 -3.13
CA LEU A 236 -7.06 -24.85 -3.69
C LEU A 236 -5.93 -24.27 -2.80
N SER A 237 -6.02 -24.39 -1.48
CA SER A 237 -5.00 -23.90 -0.55
C SER A 237 -3.72 -24.74 -0.47
N LEU A 238 -3.73 -25.95 -1.04
CA LEU A 238 -2.56 -26.84 -1.05
C LEU A 238 -1.59 -26.57 -2.20
N ASP A 239 -1.98 -25.74 -3.18
CA ASP A 239 -1.12 -25.35 -4.30
C ASP A 239 0.03 -24.45 -3.80
N HIS A 240 1.27 -24.85 -4.07
CA HIS A 240 2.47 -24.15 -3.60
C HIS A 240 3.62 -24.25 -4.59
N TYR A 241 4.53 -23.27 -4.52
CA TYR A 241 5.72 -23.23 -5.36
C TYR A 241 6.62 -24.44 -5.08
N SER A 242 7.14 -25.07 -6.15
CA SER A 242 7.96 -26.29 -6.10
C SER A 242 7.26 -27.56 -5.60
N MET A 243 6.02 -27.77 -6.03
CA MET A 243 5.27 -28.98 -5.71
C MET A 243 5.76 -30.21 -6.49
N SER A 244 5.74 -31.38 -5.83
CA SER A 244 6.03 -32.67 -6.46
C SER A 244 5.00 -33.02 -7.54
N HIS A 245 5.46 -33.60 -8.66
CA HIS A 245 4.61 -33.97 -9.81
C HIS A 245 3.43 -34.89 -9.42
N TYR A 246 3.58 -35.71 -8.38
CA TYR A 246 2.51 -36.56 -7.86
C TYR A 246 1.39 -35.75 -7.20
N MET A 247 1.73 -34.74 -6.41
CA MET A 247 0.75 -33.89 -5.73
C MET A 247 0.04 -32.98 -6.73
N ASP A 248 0.76 -32.47 -7.73
CA ASP A 248 0.19 -31.69 -8.84
C ASP A 248 -0.87 -32.48 -9.60
N THR A 249 -0.56 -33.73 -9.97
CA THR A 249 -1.51 -34.62 -10.67
C THR A 249 -2.73 -34.93 -9.80
N ASN A 250 -2.54 -35.16 -8.49
CA ASN A 250 -3.64 -35.46 -7.57
C ASN A 250 -4.56 -34.25 -7.35
N LEU A 251 -4.00 -33.04 -7.25
CA LEU A 251 -4.77 -31.80 -7.13
C LEU A 251 -5.51 -31.49 -8.43
N GLU A 252 -4.89 -31.72 -9.59
CA GLU A 252 -5.56 -31.60 -10.89
C GLU A 252 -6.76 -32.54 -11.01
N LEU A 253 -6.59 -33.80 -10.57
CA LEU A 253 -7.69 -34.76 -10.50
C LEU A 253 -8.78 -34.32 -9.52
N ALA A 254 -8.40 -33.86 -8.32
CA ALA A 254 -9.36 -33.39 -7.31
C ALA A 254 -10.19 -32.21 -7.83
N HIS A 255 -9.56 -31.21 -8.45
CA HIS A 255 -10.25 -30.07 -9.05
C HIS A 255 -11.25 -30.49 -10.13
N PHE A 256 -10.91 -31.48 -10.96
CA PHE A 256 -11.83 -32.03 -11.96
C PHE A 256 -13.01 -32.78 -11.32
N VAL A 257 -12.76 -33.57 -10.27
CA VAL A 257 -13.82 -34.27 -9.53
C VAL A 257 -14.78 -33.27 -8.88
N PHE A 258 -14.28 -32.21 -8.25
CA PHE A 258 -15.12 -31.15 -7.69
C PHE A 258 -15.98 -30.46 -8.74
N LEU A 259 -15.40 -30.13 -9.91
CA LEU A 259 -16.15 -29.57 -11.03
C LEU A 259 -17.31 -30.49 -11.46
N CYS A 260 -17.04 -31.79 -11.65
CA CYS A 260 -18.08 -32.76 -12.01
C CYS A 260 -19.21 -32.79 -10.97
N ILE A 261 -18.89 -32.71 -9.68
CA ILE A 261 -19.88 -32.68 -8.61
C ILE A 261 -20.72 -31.41 -8.68
N PHE A 262 -20.13 -30.23 -8.90
CA PHE A 262 -20.88 -28.97 -9.01
C PHE A 262 -21.75 -28.90 -10.26
N VAL A 263 -21.27 -29.43 -11.39
CA VAL A 263 -22.10 -29.59 -12.60
C VAL A 263 -23.30 -30.47 -12.32
N LEU A 264 -23.09 -31.60 -11.63
CA LEU A 264 -24.17 -32.51 -11.25
C LEU A 264 -25.16 -31.86 -10.27
N GLU A 265 -24.67 -31.11 -9.28
CA GLU A 265 -25.51 -30.32 -8.37
C GLU A 265 -26.39 -29.33 -9.16
N MET A 266 -25.79 -28.57 -10.07
CA MET A 266 -26.49 -27.60 -10.92
C MET A 266 -27.59 -28.28 -11.75
N LEU A 267 -27.28 -29.40 -12.40
CA LEU A 267 -28.25 -30.15 -13.21
C LEU A 267 -29.39 -30.72 -12.35
N LEU A 268 -29.10 -31.26 -11.17
CA LEU A 268 -30.11 -31.74 -10.23
C LEU A 268 -31.03 -30.61 -9.78
N LYS A 269 -30.48 -29.43 -9.44
CA LYS A 269 -31.26 -28.26 -9.04
C LYS A 269 -32.16 -27.75 -10.15
N ILE A 270 -31.65 -27.63 -11.37
CA ILE A 270 -32.44 -27.21 -12.54
C ILE A 270 -33.58 -28.18 -12.80
N SER A 271 -33.32 -29.50 -12.71
CA SER A 271 -34.32 -30.54 -12.94
C SER A 271 -35.35 -30.66 -11.82
N GLY A 272 -34.96 -30.36 -10.57
CA GLY A 272 -35.83 -30.46 -9.40
C GLY A 272 -36.68 -29.22 -9.13
N LEU A 273 -36.14 -28.02 -9.32
CA LEU A 273 -36.82 -26.74 -9.08
C LEU A 273 -37.50 -26.18 -10.34
N GLY A 274 -37.06 -26.61 -11.52
CA GLY A 274 -37.43 -26.02 -12.80
C GLY A 274 -36.61 -24.74 -13.10
N LEU A 275 -36.41 -24.47 -14.40
CA LEU A 275 -35.58 -23.34 -14.87
C LEU A 275 -36.05 -21.97 -14.35
N ARG A 276 -37.36 -21.78 -14.24
CA ARG A 276 -37.94 -20.49 -13.82
C ARG A 276 -37.69 -20.20 -12.34
N GLN A 277 -37.90 -21.20 -11.47
CA GLN A 277 -37.66 -21.05 -10.04
C GLN A 277 -36.16 -20.95 -9.73
N TYR A 278 -35.34 -21.72 -10.46
CA TYR A 278 -33.89 -21.66 -10.35
C TYR A 278 -33.34 -20.27 -10.69
N ALA A 279 -33.79 -19.68 -11.80
CA ALA A 279 -33.35 -18.36 -12.25
C ALA A 279 -33.85 -17.19 -11.38
N HIS A 280 -34.88 -17.40 -10.57
CA HIS A 280 -35.40 -16.38 -9.65
C HIS A 280 -34.50 -16.19 -8.41
N ASP A 281 -33.77 -17.22 -8.00
CA ASP A 281 -32.82 -17.13 -6.88
C ASP A 281 -31.44 -16.65 -7.35
N ARG A 282 -31.04 -15.46 -6.89
CA ARG A 282 -29.76 -14.82 -7.26
C ARG A 282 -28.54 -15.68 -6.92
N PHE A 283 -28.60 -16.47 -5.85
CA PHE A 283 -27.46 -17.32 -5.45
C PHE A 283 -27.34 -18.53 -6.35
N ASN A 284 -28.46 -19.15 -6.75
CA ASN A 284 -28.42 -20.25 -7.72
C ASN A 284 -27.89 -19.77 -9.08
N VAL A 285 -28.29 -18.59 -9.54
CA VAL A 285 -27.75 -17.99 -10.78
C VAL A 285 -26.26 -17.69 -10.66
N PHE A 286 -25.82 -17.19 -9.50
CA PHE A 286 -24.40 -16.94 -9.23
C PHE A 286 -23.57 -18.23 -9.26
N ASP A 287 -24.04 -19.30 -8.62
CA ASP A 287 -23.36 -20.59 -8.64
C ASP A 287 -23.33 -21.18 -10.05
N ALA A 288 -24.42 -21.07 -10.83
CA ALA A 288 -24.41 -21.46 -12.24
C ALA A 288 -23.35 -20.68 -13.05
N ALA A 289 -23.19 -19.39 -12.80
CA ALA A 289 -22.18 -18.58 -13.47
C ALA A 289 -20.75 -19.07 -13.15
N ILE A 290 -20.48 -19.45 -11.89
CA ILE A 290 -19.19 -20.02 -11.48
C ILE A 290 -18.97 -21.36 -12.17
N VAL A 291 -19.93 -22.29 -12.09
CA VAL A 291 -19.84 -23.62 -12.72
C VAL A 291 -19.64 -23.52 -14.24
N LEU A 292 -20.29 -22.55 -14.89
CA LEU A 292 -20.10 -22.28 -16.31
C LEU A 292 -18.69 -21.72 -16.61
N ALA A 293 -18.19 -20.80 -15.78
CA ALA A 293 -16.84 -20.28 -15.92
C ALA A 293 -15.80 -21.40 -15.77
N ASP A 294 -16.01 -22.32 -14.83
CA ASP A 294 -15.15 -23.48 -14.60
C ASP A 294 -15.22 -24.49 -15.75
N LEU A 295 -16.39 -24.68 -16.35
CA LEU A 295 -16.56 -25.52 -17.52
C LEU A 295 -15.83 -24.93 -18.74
N ILE A 296 -15.90 -23.62 -18.92
CA ILE A 296 -15.14 -22.90 -19.96
C ILE A 296 -13.64 -23.04 -19.69
N GLU A 297 -13.20 -22.90 -18.44
CA GLU A 297 -11.80 -23.08 -18.07
C GLU A 297 -11.31 -24.50 -18.40
N ALA A 298 -12.08 -25.53 -18.03
CA ALA A 298 -11.77 -26.93 -18.32
C ALA A 298 -11.81 -27.25 -19.83
N ALA A 299 -12.61 -26.52 -20.62
CA ALA A 299 -12.64 -26.66 -22.08
C ALA A 299 -11.42 -26.01 -22.75
N VAL A 300 -10.94 -24.87 -22.24
CA VAL A 300 -9.76 -24.15 -22.76
C VAL A 300 -8.46 -24.81 -22.30
N ILE A 301 -8.40 -25.26 -21.05
CA ILE A 301 -7.28 -25.99 -20.44
C ILE A 301 -7.78 -27.35 -19.97
N PRO A 302 -7.87 -28.34 -20.87
CA PRO A 302 -8.24 -29.68 -20.46
C PRO A 302 -7.18 -30.24 -19.50
N PRO A 303 -7.59 -30.98 -18.45
CA PRO A 303 -6.66 -31.63 -17.55
C PRO A 303 -5.70 -32.55 -18.29
N SER A 304 -4.46 -32.65 -17.81
CA SER A 304 -3.37 -33.41 -18.45
C SER A 304 -3.76 -34.86 -18.76
N PHE A 305 -4.57 -35.49 -17.89
CA PHE A 305 -5.08 -36.85 -18.06
C PHE A 305 -6.17 -37.00 -19.15
N LEU A 306 -6.90 -35.94 -19.49
CA LEU A 306 -7.93 -35.92 -20.56
C LEU A 306 -7.37 -35.47 -21.91
N ALA A 307 -6.21 -34.82 -21.92
CA ALA A 307 -5.59 -34.23 -23.11
C ALA A 307 -5.07 -35.26 -24.15
N SER A 308 -5.14 -36.56 -23.87
CA SER A 308 -4.67 -37.64 -24.77
C SER A 308 -5.38 -37.71 -26.14
N ALA A 309 -6.48 -36.99 -26.35
CA ALA A 309 -7.29 -37.10 -27.57
C ALA A 309 -7.28 -35.86 -28.49
N HIS A 310 -6.80 -34.69 -28.05
CA HIS A 310 -6.81 -33.49 -28.90
C HIS A 310 -5.56 -32.63 -28.69
N LYS A 311 -4.84 -32.36 -29.79
CA LYS A 311 -3.71 -31.42 -29.85
C LYS A 311 -4.23 -30.01 -29.52
N THR A 312 -4.24 -29.61 -28.26
CA THR A 312 -4.65 -28.27 -27.85
C THR A 312 -3.45 -27.32 -27.88
N TYR A 313 -3.66 -26.20 -28.56
CA TYR A 313 -2.71 -25.09 -28.67
C TYR A 313 -2.45 -24.52 -27.27
N LYS A 314 -1.20 -24.53 -26.79
CA LYS A 314 -0.81 -23.78 -25.59
C LYS A 314 -0.99 -22.29 -25.90
N ILE A 315 -2.17 -21.73 -25.62
CA ILE A 315 -2.39 -20.28 -25.68
C ILE A 315 -1.54 -19.67 -24.55
N GLY A 316 -0.56 -18.85 -24.93
CA GLY A 316 0.51 -18.34 -24.06
C GLY A 316 0.11 -17.31 -23.01
N SER A 317 -1.12 -17.33 -22.48
CA SER A 317 -1.60 -16.29 -21.56
C SER A 317 -2.72 -16.75 -20.62
N ILE A 318 -2.75 -18.04 -20.24
CA ILE A 318 -3.84 -18.59 -19.40
C ILE A 318 -3.52 -18.58 -17.88
N SER A 319 -2.59 -17.74 -17.40
CA SER A 319 -2.38 -17.60 -15.95
C SER A 319 -3.59 -16.96 -15.25
N LEU A 320 -4.32 -16.06 -15.94
CA LEU A 320 -5.46 -15.36 -15.35
C LEU A 320 -6.71 -16.25 -15.23
N LEU A 321 -6.96 -17.17 -16.16
CA LEU A 321 -8.13 -18.05 -16.06
C LEU A 321 -8.04 -18.98 -14.84
N ARG A 322 -6.83 -19.37 -14.44
CA ARG A 322 -6.61 -20.17 -13.21
C ARG A 322 -7.00 -19.41 -11.94
N ALA A 323 -6.90 -18.09 -11.94
CA ALA A 323 -7.34 -17.26 -10.81
C ALA A 323 -8.86 -17.27 -10.65
N PHE A 324 -9.64 -17.57 -11.71
CA PHE A 324 -11.08 -17.64 -11.60
C PHE A 324 -11.58 -18.75 -10.67
N ARG A 325 -10.77 -19.81 -10.45
CA ARG A 325 -11.07 -20.88 -9.48
C ARG A 325 -11.26 -20.36 -8.06
N LEU A 326 -10.67 -19.19 -7.72
CA LEU A 326 -10.86 -18.54 -6.42
C LEU A 326 -12.30 -18.05 -6.22
N PHE A 327 -13.05 -17.76 -7.28
CA PHE A 327 -14.45 -17.36 -7.15
C PHE A 327 -15.34 -18.48 -6.62
N ARG A 328 -14.94 -19.76 -6.76
CA ARG A 328 -15.64 -20.91 -6.14
C ARG A 328 -15.71 -20.80 -4.62
N LEU A 329 -14.76 -20.08 -3.99
CA LEU A 329 -14.81 -19.79 -2.54
C LEU A 329 -16.04 -18.97 -2.15
N LEU A 330 -16.64 -18.25 -3.10
CA LEU A 330 -17.85 -17.47 -2.84
C LEU A 330 -19.11 -18.32 -2.76
N GLU A 331 -19.08 -19.58 -3.25
CA GLU A 331 -20.20 -20.52 -3.08
C GLU A 331 -20.51 -20.82 -1.61
N LEU A 332 -19.50 -20.69 -0.71
CA LEU A 332 -19.71 -20.80 0.74
C LEU A 332 -20.75 -19.78 1.25
N ALA A 333 -20.88 -18.63 0.59
CA ALA A 333 -21.81 -17.58 1.00
C ALA A 333 -23.27 -18.01 0.94
N ARG A 334 -23.63 -18.99 0.09
CA ARG A 334 -25.01 -19.48 -0.03
C ARG A 334 -25.53 -20.07 1.28
N ASN A 335 -24.69 -20.84 1.97
CA ASN A 335 -25.05 -21.60 3.17
C ASN A 335 -24.62 -20.91 4.47
N TRP A 336 -23.76 -19.89 4.39
CA TRP A 336 -23.31 -19.09 5.54
C TRP A 336 -24.04 -17.75 5.61
N LYS A 337 -25.11 -17.71 6.42
CA LYS A 337 -25.95 -16.51 6.58
C LYS A 337 -25.14 -15.25 6.91
N SER A 338 -24.18 -15.34 7.83
CA SER A 338 -23.34 -14.18 8.20
C SER A 338 -22.53 -13.64 7.01
N LEU A 339 -21.92 -14.53 6.21
CA LEU A 339 -21.17 -14.14 5.01
C LEU A 339 -22.10 -13.55 3.94
N ARG A 340 -23.30 -14.12 3.77
CA ARG A 340 -24.31 -13.57 2.87
C ARG A 340 -24.74 -12.17 3.25
N ASP A 341 -25.04 -11.97 4.52
CA ASP A 341 -25.48 -10.68 5.05
C ASP A 341 -24.34 -9.65 4.87
N LEU A 342 -23.08 -10.03 5.10
CA LEU A 342 -21.90 -9.20 4.86
C LEU A 342 -21.73 -8.84 3.37
N LEU A 343 -21.80 -9.82 2.45
CA LEU A 343 -21.69 -9.55 1.01
C LEU A 343 -22.81 -8.65 0.51
N GLN A 344 -24.03 -8.83 1.02
CA GLN A 344 -25.15 -7.96 0.70
C GLN A 344 -24.91 -6.53 1.22
N MET A 345 -24.38 -6.36 2.43
CA MET A 345 -24.02 -5.04 2.97
C MET A 345 -22.94 -4.37 2.11
N ILE A 346 -21.92 -5.10 1.68
CA ILE A 346 -20.88 -4.58 0.77
C ILE A 346 -21.49 -4.15 -0.56
N ALA A 347 -22.31 -5.00 -1.19
CA ALA A 347 -22.94 -4.68 -2.47
C ALA A 347 -23.85 -3.44 -2.37
N GLN A 348 -24.61 -3.31 -1.28
CA GLN A 348 -25.43 -2.14 -1.02
C GLN A 348 -24.58 -0.88 -0.76
N GLY A 349 -23.46 -1.00 -0.03
CA GLY A 349 -22.53 0.10 0.22
C GLY A 349 -21.83 0.60 -1.04
N VAL A 350 -21.40 -0.31 -1.92
CA VAL A 350 -20.83 0.06 -3.23
C VAL A 350 -21.89 0.73 -4.11
N ALA A 351 -23.11 0.21 -4.13
CA ALA A 351 -24.20 0.81 -4.91
C ALA A 351 -24.60 2.21 -4.37
N SER A 352 -24.54 2.43 -3.05
CA SER A 352 -24.87 3.73 -2.46
C SER A 352 -23.81 4.79 -2.71
N ILE A 353 -22.53 4.41 -2.78
CA ILE A 353 -21.40 5.34 -2.99
C ILE A 353 -20.99 5.40 -4.47
N GLY A 354 -21.60 4.60 -5.36
CA GLY A 354 -21.21 4.52 -6.77
C GLY A 354 -21.15 5.86 -7.51
N ASN A 355 -22.11 6.77 -7.24
CA ASN A 355 -22.09 8.12 -7.83
C ASN A 355 -20.88 8.95 -7.38
N PHE A 356 -20.50 8.85 -6.11
CA PHE A 356 -19.28 9.49 -5.60
C PHE A 356 -18.03 8.87 -6.23
N GLY A 357 -18.03 7.55 -6.47
CA GLY A 357 -16.95 6.86 -7.19
C GLY A 357 -16.71 7.41 -8.60
N VAL A 358 -17.78 7.70 -9.36
CA VAL A 358 -17.65 8.32 -10.69
C VAL A 358 -17.07 9.73 -10.61
N LEU A 359 -17.51 10.53 -9.63
CA LEU A 359 -16.98 11.87 -9.41
C LEU A 359 -15.49 11.82 -9.01
N LEU A 360 -15.12 10.91 -8.11
CA LEU A 360 -13.73 10.69 -7.71
C LEU A 360 -12.86 10.25 -8.91
N PHE A 361 -13.36 9.34 -9.74
CA PHE A 361 -12.67 8.92 -10.96
C PHE A 361 -12.46 10.10 -11.92
N LEU A 362 -13.49 10.93 -12.13
CA LEU A 362 -13.37 12.14 -12.95
C LEU A 362 -12.33 13.11 -12.39
N PHE A 363 -12.33 13.31 -11.07
CA PHE A 363 -11.35 14.17 -10.39
C PHE A 363 -9.92 13.66 -10.61
N VAL A 364 -9.67 12.37 -10.35
CA VAL A 364 -8.36 11.73 -10.58
C VAL A 364 -7.96 11.84 -12.05
N TYR A 365 -8.89 11.62 -12.98
CA TYR A 365 -8.64 11.76 -14.41
C TYR A 365 -8.20 13.18 -14.80
N VAL A 366 -8.90 14.21 -14.30
CA VAL A 366 -8.54 15.61 -14.55
C VAL A 366 -7.15 15.93 -14.01
N PHE A 367 -6.84 15.53 -12.77
CA PHE A 367 -5.50 15.76 -12.20
C PHE A 367 -4.40 14.97 -12.90
N ALA A 368 -4.69 13.77 -13.42
CA ALA A 368 -3.77 13.03 -14.26
C ALA A 368 -3.48 13.76 -15.59
N LEU A 369 -4.50 14.32 -16.24
CA LEU A 369 -4.31 15.13 -17.45
C LEU A 369 -3.48 16.39 -17.17
N ILE A 370 -3.79 17.10 -16.07
CA ILE A 370 -3.00 18.27 -15.64
C ILE A 370 -1.55 17.84 -15.41
N GLY A 371 -1.34 16.70 -14.74
CA GLY A 371 0.00 16.22 -14.46
C GLY A 371 0.81 15.86 -15.71
N MET A 372 0.16 15.24 -16.70
CA MET A 372 0.78 15.00 -18.00
C MET A 372 1.07 16.31 -18.76
N GLN A 373 0.27 17.35 -18.61
CA GLN A 373 0.55 18.62 -19.31
C GLN A 373 1.67 19.41 -18.65
N VAL A 374 1.73 19.40 -17.32
CA VAL A 374 2.69 20.19 -16.54
C VAL A 374 4.06 19.53 -16.49
N TRP A 375 4.14 18.22 -16.22
CA TRP A 375 5.41 17.55 -15.88
C TRP A 375 5.96 16.60 -16.94
N LEU A 376 5.22 16.30 -18.02
CA LEU A 376 5.69 15.35 -19.03
C LEU A 376 6.97 15.81 -19.75
N TYR A 377 7.13 17.11 -19.99
CA TYR A 377 8.36 17.61 -20.63
C TYR A 377 9.56 17.68 -19.67
N ASP A 378 9.33 17.83 -18.37
CA ASP A 378 10.39 17.96 -17.36
C ASP A 378 10.89 16.60 -16.82
N MET A 379 10.08 15.53 -16.86
CA MET A 379 10.47 14.20 -16.37
C MET A 379 11.37 13.40 -17.35
N PHE A 380 11.42 13.76 -18.63
CA PHE A 380 12.14 13.00 -19.68
C PHE A 380 13.45 13.66 -20.15
N CYS A 381 13.88 14.74 -19.51
CA CYS A 381 15.21 15.35 -19.68
C CYS A 381 16.06 15.11 -18.44
#